data_AF-R9K3S2-F1
#
_entry.id   AF-R9K3S2-F1
#
_cell.length_a   1.000
_cell.length_b   1.000
_cell.length_c   1.000
_cell.angle_alpha   90.00
_cell.angle_beta   90.00
_cell.angle_gamma   90.00
#
_symmetry.space_group_name_H-M   'P 1'
#
loop_
_entity.id
_entity.type
_entity.pdbx_description
1 polymer ?
#
loop_
_entity_poly.entity_id
_entity_poly.type
_entity_poly.pdbx_seq_one_letter_code
_entity_poly.pdbx_strand_id
1 'polypeptide(L)' 'MEKRKLVTPDDMKTALKDLGVRKGQAIMVHTSLSSLGYVCGGAQSVIEALLESVGDEGTIMMPTQSWKDPVSKKFRLI' A
#
# COMPACT_ATOMS: atom_id res chain seq x y z
N MET A 1 0.73 22.08 15.29
CA MET A 1 1.64 20.96 14.94
C MET A 1 0.92 19.68 15.32
N GLU A 2 0.13 19.13 14.39
CA GLU A 2 -0.67 17.94 14.65
C GLU A 2 0.26 16.72 14.79
N LYS A 3 0.14 15.99 15.90
CA LYS A 3 0.94 14.79 16.17
C LYS A 3 0.57 13.75 15.10
N ARG A 4 1.42 13.58 14.08
CA ARG A 4 1.27 12.45 13.14
C ARG A 4 1.47 11.16 13.92
N LYS A 5 0.47 10.28 13.86
CA LYS A 5 0.57 8.92 14.38
C LYS A 5 1.74 8.22 13.68
N LEU A 6 2.65 7.62 14.46
CA LEU A 6 3.68 6.75 13.91
C LEU A 6 3.02 5.45 13.45
N VAL A 7 3.30 5.05 12.22
CA VAL A 7 2.77 3.81 11.65
C VAL A 7 3.96 2.94 11.26
N THR A 8 4.02 1.74 11.84
CA THR A 8 5.04 0.75 11.52
C THR A 8 4.54 -0.24 10.46
N PRO A 9 5.45 -0.99 9.81
CA PRO A 9 5.04 -2.04 8.88
C PRO A 9 4.14 -3.10 9.52
N ASP A 10 4.36 -3.46 10.78
CA ASP A 10 3.52 -4.43 11.50
C ASP A 10 2.12 -3.90 11.81
N ASP A 11 1.98 -2.59 12.09
CA ASP A 11 0.66 -1.96 12.22
C ASP A 11 -0.13 -2.06 10.91
N MET A 12 0.54 -1.87 9.77
CA MET A 12 -0.08 -1.98 8.44
C MET A 12 -0.52 -3.42 8.15
N LYS A 13 0.31 -4.42 8.46
CA LYS A 13 -0.04 -5.84 8.26
C LYS A 13 -1.22 -6.26 9.12
N THR A 14 -1.25 -5.81 10.37
CA THR A 14 -2.38 -6.07 11.28
C THR A 14 -3.66 -5.43 10.74
N ALA A 15 -3.60 -4.16 10.34
CA ALA A 15 -4.75 -3.45 9.79
C ALA A 15 -5.28 -4.09 8.49
N LEU A 16 -4.41 -4.53 7.58
CA LEU A 16 -4.80 -5.23 6.35
C LEU A 16 -5.48 -6.57 6.65
N LYS A 17 -4.96 -7.32 7.63
CA LYS A 17 -5.57 -8.57 8.09
C LYS A 17 -6.94 -8.34 8.73
N ASP A 18 -7.08 -7.30 9.54
CA ASP A 18 -8.34 -6.94 10.20
C ASP A 18 -9.39 -6.44 9.19
N LEU A 19 -8.96 -5.78 8.11
CA LEU A 19 -9.81 -5.44 6.96
C LEU A 19 -10.23 -6.68 6.14
N GLY A 20 -9.66 -7.86 6.43
CA GLY A 20 -10.01 -9.11 5.77
C GLY A 20 -9.22 -9.40 4.50
N VAL A 21 -8.09 -8.73 4.28
CA VAL A 21 -7.16 -9.07 3.19
C VAL A 21 -6.59 -10.45 3.44
N ARG A 22 -6.67 -11.31 2.42
CA ARG A 22 -6.22 -12.70 2.48
C ARG A 22 -5.27 -13.00 1.33
N LYS A 23 -4.42 -14.00 1.56
CA LYS A 23 -3.53 -14.52 0.51
C LYS A 23 -4.34 -15.00 -0.70
N GLY A 24 -3.85 -14.72 -1.90
CA GLY A 24 -4.49 -15.08 -3.17
C GLY A 24 -5.63 -14.17 -3.63
N GLN A 25 -5.92 -13.08 -2.92
CA GLN A 25 -6.96 -12.14 -3.34
C GLN A 25 -6.47 -11.16 -4.41
N ALA A 26 -7.39 -10.73 -5.26
CA ALA A 26 -7.19 -9.57 -6.11
C ALA A 26 -7.74 -8.31 -5.43
N ILE A 27 -6.89 -7.32 -5.16
CA ILE A 27 -7.27 -6.07 -4.49
C ILE A 27 -6.89 -4.86 -5.33
N MET A 28 -7.76 -3.84 -5.33
CA MET A 28 -7.44 -2.52 -5.89
C MET A 28 -7.20 -1.53 -4.75
N VAL A 29 -6.02 -0.93 -4.73
CA VAL A 29 -5.54 -0.11 -3.63
C VAL A 29 -5.38 1.34 -4.10
N HIS A 30 -5.99 2.26 -3.37
CA HIS A 30 -5.76 3.69 -3.52
C HIS A 30 -5.40 4.26 -2.14
N THR A 31 -4.15 4.66 -1.96
CA THR A 31 -3.62 5.09 -0.67
C THR A 31 -3.10 6.52 -0.73
N SER A 32 -3.43 7.31 0.29
CA SER A 32 -2.85 8.62 0.53
C SER A 32 -1.85 8.52 1.69
N LEU A 33 -0.56 8.60 1.39
CA LEU A 33 0.50 8.50 2.41
C LEU A 33 0.37 9.58 3.50
N SER A 34 -0.06 10.79 3.13
CA SER A 34 -0.23 11.88 4.08
C SER A 34 -1.36 11.61 5.08
N SER A 35 -2.39 10.87 4.68
CA SER A 35 -3.50 10.48 5.56
C SER A 35 -3.15 9.34 6.51
N LEU A 36 -2.12 8.54 6.20
CA LEU A 36 -1.69 7.43 7.05
C LEU A 36 -0.86 7.90 8.27
N GLY A 37 -0.38 9.15 8.27
CA GLY A 37 0.51 9.66 9.31
C GLY A 37 1.97 9.54 8.93
N TYR A 38 2.84 9.24 9.90
CA TYR A 38 4.27 9.05 9.65
C TYR A 38 4.58 7.57 9.52
N VAL A 39 4.64 7.08 8.28
CA VAL A 39 4.96 5.69 7.99
C VAL A 39 6.47 5.49 8.05
N CYS A 40 6.94 4.66 8.97
CA CYS A 40 8.33 4.21 9.01
C CYS A 40 8.67 3.48 7.70
N GLY A 41 9.60 4.01 6.91
CA GLY A 41 9.95 3.48 5.58
C GLY A 41 9.05 3.98 4.43
N GLY A 42 8.10 4.87 4.72
CA GLY A 42 7.31 5.58 3.71
C GLY A 42 6.53 4.66 2.78
N ALA A 43 6.54 4.96 1.47
CA ALA A 43 5.75 4.23 0.48
C ALA A 43 6.21 2.78 0.31
N GLN A 44 7.52 2.52 0.46
CA GLN A 44 8.08 1.18 0.29
C GLN A 44 7.47 0.20 1.30
N SER A 45 7.42 0.59 2.58
CA SER A 45 6.85 -0.27 3.62
C SER A 45 5.36 -0.52 3.44
N VAL A 46 4.62 0.41 2.85
CA VAL A 46 3.20 0.19 2.47
C VAL A 46 3.10 -0.87 1.37
N ILE A 47 3.94 -0.80 0.35
CA ILE A 47 3.96 -1.76 -0.77
C ILE A 47 4.36 -3.15 -0.26
N GLU A 48 5.40 -3.25 0.56
CA GLU A 48 5.85 -4.51 1.16
C GLU A 48 4.76 -5.15 2.03
N ALA A 49 4.08 -4.37 2.87
CA ALA A 49 2.98 -4.87 3.68
C ALA A 49 1.81 -5.40 2.84
N LEU A 50 1.48 -4.74 1.72
CA LEU A 50 0.45 -5.21 0.79
C LEU A 50 0.86 -6.50 0.10
N LEU A 51 2.10 -6.59 -0.39
CA LEU A 51 2.64 -7.79 -1.03
C LEU A 51 2.65 -8.98 -0.07
N GLU A 52 3.11 -8.79 1.16
CA GLU A 52 3.12 -9.85 2.18
C GLU A 52 1.71 -10.31 2.55
N SER A 53 0.75 -9.39 2.61
CA SER A 53 -0.65 -9.70 2.97
C SER A 53 -1.38 -10.48 1.89
N VAL A 54 -1.15 -10.14 0.62
CA VAL A 54 -1.80 -10.74 -0.55
C VAL A 54 -1.06 -12.00 -1.02
N GLY A 55 0.24 -12.09 -0.76
CA GLY A 55 1.10 -13.21 -1.15
C GLY A 55 1.32 -13.32 -2.66
N ASP A 56 2.17 -14.27 -3.05
CA ASP A 56 2.65 -14.44 -4.42
C ASP A 56 1.55 -14.81 -5.43
N GLU A 57 0.51 -15.49 -4.96
CA GLU A 57 -0.63 -15.93 -5.78
C GLU A 57 -1.74 -14.87 -5.90
N GLY A 58 -1.64 -13.75 -5.18
CA GLY A 58 -2.65 -12.70 -5.23
C GLY A 58 -2.27 -11.56 -6.17
N THR A 59 -3.17 -10.59 -6.33
CA THR A 59 -2.99 -9.50 -7.29
C THR A 59 -3.24 -8.15 -6.63
N ILE A 60 -2.35 -7.19 -6.86
CA ILE A 60 -2.50 -5.81 -6.40
C ILE A 60 -2.61 -4.91 -7.62
N MET A 61 -3.69 -4.13 -7.68
CA MET A 61 -3.92 -3.12 -8.70
C MET A 61 -3.88 -1.73 -8.06
N MET A 62 -3.16 -0.78 -8.66
CA MET A 62 -3.19 0.63 -8.24
C MET A 62 -3.53 1.54 -9.43
N PRO A 63 -4.42 2.53 -9.25
CA PRO A 63 -4.74 3.47 -10.31
C PRO A 63 -3.56 4.41 -10.57
N THR A 64 -2.96 4.33 -11.76
CA THR A 64 -1.89 5.22 -12.22
C THR A 64 -2.43 6.24 -13.22
N GLN A 65 -3.30 7.14 -12.76
CA GLN A 65 -3.87 8.18 -13.61
C GLN A 65 -2.82 9.28 -13.87
N SER A 66 -2.27 9.31 -15.09
CA SER A 66 -1.26 10.27 -15.55
C SER A 66 -1.88 11.39 -16.39
N TRP A 67 -2.85 12.14 -15.87
CA TRP A 67 -3.43 13.29 -16.59
C TRP A 67 -2.42 14.43 -16.80
N LYS A 68 -1.42 14.57 -15.92
CA LYS A 68 -0.54 15.75 -15.87
C LYS A 68 0.94 15.48 -16.17
N ASP A 69 1.38 14.23 -16.22
CA ASP A 69 2.80 13.88 -16.42
C ASP A 69 2.95 12.61 -17.30
N PRO A 70 3.54 12.70 -18.51
CA PRO A 70 3.66 11.56 -19.43
C PRO A 70 4.64 10.47 -18.98
N VAL A 71 5.38 10.66 -17.87
CA VAL A 71 6.32 9.67 -17.32
C VAL A 71 5.65 8.92 -16.18
N SER A 72 4.66 8.08 -16.51
CA SER A 72 4.01 7.18 -15.56
C SER A 72 5.03 6.19 -14.99
N LYS A 73 5.31 6.24 -13.69
CA LYS A 73 5.94 5.13 -12.95
C LYS A 73 4.96 3.96 -12.94
N LYS A 74 5.08 3.12 -13.97
CA LYS A 74 4.34 1.87 -14.07
C LYS A 74 4.98 0.87 -13.09
N PHE A 75 4.48 0.83 -11.87
CA PHE A 75 4.78 -0.28 -10.96
C PHE A 75 3.98 -1.49 -11.45
N ARG A 76 4.59 -2.26 -12.36
CA ARG A 76 4.16 -3.60 -12.70
C ARG A 76 5.03 -4.54 -11.86
N LEU A 77 4.49 -5.07 -10.76
CA LEU A 77 5.07 -6.25 -10.14
C LEU A 77 4.49 -7.47 -10.86
N ILE A 78 5.13 -7.77 -12.00
CA ILE A 78 5.28 -9.06 -12.70
C ILE A 78 6.21 -8.82 -13.90
#